data_AF-A0A923LTB2-F1
#
_entry.id   AF-A0A923LTB2-F1
#
_cell.length_a   1.000
_cell.length_b   1.000
_cell.length_c   1.000
_cell.angle_alpha   90.00
_cell.angle_beta   90.00
_cell.angle_gamma   90.00
#
_symmetry.space_group_name_H-M   'P 1'
#
loop_
_entity.id
_entity.type
_entity.pdbx_description
1 polymer ?
#
loop_
_entity_poly.entity_id
_entity_poly.type
_entity_poly.pdbx_seq_one_letter_code
_entity_poly.pdbx_strand_id
1 'polypeptide(L)'
;MVKNGSEILVDVLVEQGVDTIFGYPGGAVLNIYDALYKNSDRIRHILTAHEQGAAHAADGYARATGRVGVCLATSGPGATNLVTGIATAYMDSIPMVAITGNVGTSLIGRDSFQEVYIAGITMPITKHNFVVRHVEELADTIRSAFRIAASGRPGPVLIDIPKDVTSATCDYVPGEKVEVHETYEVTGEQFQTVADMIAQAERPMIYYGGGAETANAGTALLELMKKADIPSAHTIMAIGCIPDTEPLSLGLVGMHGTVSAAWAVERCDLLLCIGARFSDRVATNPSRFAPKAKVVHIDIDAAEINKNIGVDYAVVSDAENFLEKLLPYVQKADHGAWRAQIAEWQGTLDYVPQDDDSVIHPHQLLRTIYEMAGDDVIVATDVGQHQLWSAQYNRCKKIRHFLTSGGLGTMGFGYGAAMGAQVAFPDKPVIHITGDGSFHMNLNELCTSVTYNLPVITVIMNNNVLGNVRQWQTMFYEKRYSQTNLYRKTDYIKLAEAFGGRGFRATNIAELRAALGDALQRTGPVLIDCQIDKDERVLPMIPAGGTVDDIVAD
;
A
#
# COMPACT_ATOMS: atom_id res chain seq x y z
N MET A 1 19.31 34.49 6.88
CA MET A 1 18.52 35.33 5.94
C MET A 1 17.15 35.49 6.56
N VAL A 2 16.55 36.68 6.61
CA VAL A 2 15.20 36.81 7.21
C VAL A 2 14.14 36.29 6.23
N LYS A 3 13.30 35.35 6.66
CA LYS A 3 12.19 34.77 5.87
C LYS A 3 10.94 34.61 6.72
N ASN A 4 9.76 34.59 6.09
CA ASN A 4 8.53 34.24 6.79
C ASN A 4 8.33 32.70 6.87
N GLY A 5 7.46 32.24 7.77
CA GLY A 5 7.23 30.81 7.99
C GLY A 5 6.80 30.04 6.73
N SER A 6 6.02 30.65 5.84
CA SER A 6 5.59 30.00 4.59
C SER A 6 6.73 29.82 3.59
N GLU A 7 7.62 30.81 3.49
CA GLU A 7 8.85 30.72 2.67
C GLU A 7 9.81 29.68 3.23
N ILE A 8 9.95 29.62 4.56
CA ILE A 8 10.75 28.59 5.25
C ILE A 8 10.19 27.19 4.96
N LEU A 9 8.86 27.01 5.06
CA LEU A 9 8.22 25.74 4.75
C LEU A 9 8.54 25.27 3.34
N VAL A 10 8.36 26.12 2.33
CA VAL A 10 8.65 25.77 0.93
C VAL A 10 10.12 25.43 0.73
N ASP A 11 11.04 26.22 1.28
CA ASP A 11 12.47 25.94 1.16
C ASP A 11 12.86 24.62 1.78
N VAL A 12 12.39 24.32 3.00
CA VAL A 12 12.72 23.06 3.66
C VAL A 12 12.10 21.87 2.93
N LEU A 13 10.89 22.00 2.38
CA LEU A 13 10.31 20.94 1.54
C LEU A 13 11.20 20.66 0.31
N VAL A 14 11.69 21.70 -0.37
CA VAL A 14 12.64 21.55 -1.48
C VAL A 14 13.96 20.95 -1.00
N GLU A 15 14.49 21.36 0.16
CA GLU A 15 15.68 20.74 0.79
C GLU A 15 15.49 19.23 0.99
N GLN A 16 14.28 18.80 1.39
CA GLN A 16 13.95 17.38 1.58
C GLN A 16 13.65 16.62 0.28
N GLY A 17 13.78 17.28 -0.89
CA GLY A 17 13.57 16.66 -2.21
C GLY A 17 12.10 16.53 -2.60
N VAL A 18 11.21 17.31 -1.99
CA VAL A 18 9.79 17.37 -2.38
C VAL A 18 9.67 18.14 -3.69
N ASP A 19 9.12 17.48 -4.69
CA ASP A 19 8.77 18.08 -5.98
C ASP A 19 7.24 18.24 -6.18
N THR A 20 6.45 17.55 -5.37
CA THR A 20 5.00 17.45 -5.53
C THR A 20 4.29 17.49 -4.17
N ILE A 21 3.21 18.26 -4.08
CA ILE A 21 2.30 18.29 -2.94
C ILE A 21 0.87 18.06 -3.42
N PHE A 22 0.12 17.21 -2.72
CA PHE A 22 -1.30 17.02 -2.94
C PHE A 22 -2.08 17.79 -1.88
N GLY A 23 -3.07 18.61 -2.23
CA GLY A 23 -3.78 19.33 -1.18
C GLY A 23 -4.96 20.17 -1.61
N TYR A 24 -5.63 20.75 -0.62
CA TYR A 24 -6.81 21.59 -0.81
C TYR A 24 -6.68 22.94 -0.04
N PRO A 25 -6.88 24.10 -0.69
CA PRO A 25 -6.70 25.40 -0.06
C PRO A 25 -7.81 25.75 0.92
N GLY A 26 -7.47 26.55 1.93
CA GLY A 26 -8.42 27.12 2.87
C GLY A 26 -7.82 28.25 3.72
N GLY A 27 -8.66 28.90 4.53
CA GLY A 27 -8.35 30.19 5.17
C GLY A 27 -7.13 30.20 6.10
N ALA A 28 -6.82 29.06 6.73
CA ALA A 28 -5.69 28.92 7.67
C ALA A 28 -4.35 28.69 6.97
N VAL A 29 -4.36 28.20 5.72
CA VAL A 29 -3.15 27.88 4.92
C VAL A 29 -2.92 28.84 3.76
N LEU A 30 -3.67 29.95 3.67
CA LEU A 30 -3.56 30.90 2.55
C LEU A 30 -2.13 31.43 2.36
N ASN A 31 -1.40 31.70 3.44
CA ASN A 31 -0.01 32.16 3.35
C ASN A 31 0.91 31.09 2.72
N ILE A 32 0.67 29.82 3.05
CA ILE A 32 1.39 28.68 2.46
C ILE A 32 1.06 28.57 0.98
N TYR A 33 -0.21 28.70 0.59
CA TYR A 33 -0.61 28.66 -0.82
C TYR A 33 -0.07 29.84 -1.65
N ASP A 34 0.02 31.03 -1.08
CA ASP A 34 0.68 32.17 -1.72
C ASP A 34 2.19 31.91 -1.95
N ALA A 35 2.86 31.31 -0.96
CA ALA A 35 4.26 30.91 -1.10
C ALA A 35 4.45 29.80 -2.15
N LEU A 36 3.57 28.78 -2.18
CA LEU A 36 3.58 27.73 -3.19
C LEU A 36 3.36 28.29 -4.60
N TYR A 37 2.42 29.23 -4.77
CA TYR A 37 2.19 29.87 -6.06
C TYR A 37 3.46 30.57 -6.60
N LYS A 38 4.17 31.30 -5.73
CA LYS A 38 5.43 31.99 -6.05
C LYS A 38 6.61 31.04 -6.33
N ASN A 39 6.50 29.77 -5.95
CA ASN A 39 7.53 28.74 -6.11
C ASN A 39 7.01 27.54 -6.93
N SER A 40 6.05 27.78 -7.83
CA SER A 40 5.42 26.75 -8.67
C SER A 40 6.38 26.11 -9.69
N ASP A 41 7.53 26.74 -9.92
CA ASP A 41 8.66 26.20 -10.67
C ASP A 41 9.47 25.16 -9.89
N ARG A 42 9.37 25.16 -8.55
CA ARG A 42 10.13 24.27 -7.65
C ARG A 42 9.28 23.13 -7.09
N ILE A 43 8.00 23.41 -6.78
CA ILE A 43 7.04 22.41 -6.26
C ILE A 43 5.76 22.46 -7.08
N ARG A 44 5.37 21.32 -7.63
CA ARG A 44 4.09 21.13 -8.29
C ARG A 44 2.99 20.87 -7.25
N HIS A 45 1.95 21.70 -7.25
CA HIS A 45 0.74 21.45 -6.44
C HIS A 45 -0.33 20.74 -7.26
N ILE A 46 -0.88 19.65 -6.71
CA ILE A 46 -2.03 18.92 -7.25
C ILE A 46 -3.26 19.19 -6.36
N LEU A 47 -4.23 19.89 -6.93
CA LEU A 47 -5.52 20.18 -6.32
C LEU A 47 -6.45 18.96 -6.48
N THR A 48 -6.68 18.26 -5.38
CA THR A 48 -7.65 17.16 -5.34
C THR A 48 -9.08 17.70 -5.18
N ALA A 49 -10.07 16.84 -5.39
CA ALA A 49 -11.47 17.20 -5.18
C ALA A 49 -11.87 17.16 -3.69
N HIS A 50 -11.12 16.40 -2.88
CA HIS A 50 -11.31 16.27 -1.43
C HIS A 50 -9.97 16.02 -0.73
N GLU A 51 -9.79 16.41 0.53
CA GLU A 51 -8.52 16.21 1.25
C GLU A 51 -8.21 14.72 1.49
N GLN A 52 -9.22 13.87 1.63
CA GLN A 52 -9.01 12.42 1.64
C GLN A 52 -8.32 11.94 0.35
N GLY A 53 -8.71 12.48 -0.80
CA GLY A 53 -8.05 12.22 -2.08
C GLY A 53 -6.59 12.69 -2.09
N ALA A 54 -6.29 13.84 -1.47
CA ALA A 54 -4.92 14.33 -1.31
C ALA A 54 -4.06 13.40 -0.46
N ALA A 55 -4.59 12.91 0.66
CA ALA A 55 -3.87 11.98 1.52
C ALA A 55 -3.62 10.64 0.80
N HIS A 56 -4.60 10.09 0.10
CA HIS A 56 -4.41 8.85 -0.67
C HIS A 56 -3.50 9.01 -1.88
N ALA A 57 -3.46 10.20 -2.51
CA ALA A 57 -2.51 10.50 -3.59
C ALA A 57 -1.09 10.66 -3.07
N ALA A 58 -0.89 11.31 -1.92
CA ALA A 58 0.41 11.35 -1.26
C ALA A 58 0.89 9.95 -0.86
N ASP A 59 0.00 9.12 -0.33
CA ASP A 59 0.27 7.72 0.01
C ASP A 59 0.66 6.90 -1.25
N GLY A 60 -0.11 6.96 -2.33
CA GLY A 60 0.23 6.25 -3.58
C GLY A 60 1.53 6.74 -4.23
N TYR A 61 1.79 8.05 -4.20
CA TYR A 61 3.07 8.62 -4.63
C TYR A 61 4.23 8.07 -3.81
N ALA A 62 4.06 7.99 -2.48
CA ALA A 62 5.07 7.46 -1.57
C ALA A 62 5.36 5.98 -1.87
N ARG A 63 4.32 5.16 -2.02
CA ARG A 63 4.48 3.74 -2.38
C ARG A 63 5.16 3.54 -3.72
N ALA A 64 4.75 4.29 -4.74
CA ALA A 64 5.27 4.12 -6.10
C ALA A 64 6.74 4.56 -6.22
N THR A 65 7.14 5.60 -5.49
CA THR A 65 8.49 6.18 -5.58
C THR A 65 9.45 5.72 -4.48
N GLY A 66 8.92 5.27 -3.34
CA GLY A 66 9.64 5.10 -2.07
C GLY A 66 10.12 6.40 -1.43
N ARG A 67 9.64 7.55 -1.88
CA ARG A 67 9.90 8.85 -1.25
C ARG A 67 8.80 9.16 -0.22
N VAL A 68 9.05 10.16 0.61
CA VAL A 68 8.02 10.68 1.54
C VAL A 68 6.93 11.39 0.74
N GLY A 69 5.69 10.93 0.86
CA GLY A 69 4.52 11.61 0.28
C GLY A 69 4.14 12.85 1.10
N VAL A 70 3.70 13.93 0.46
CA VAL A 70 3.31 15.16 1.16
C VAL A 70 1.87 15.54 0.81
N CYS A 71 1.04 15.68 1.84
CA CYS A 71 -0.31 16.24 1.70
C CYS A 71 -0.49 17.52 2.53
N LEU A 72 -1.31 18.44 2.04
CA LEU A 72 -1.57 19.74 2.64
C LEU A 72 -3.08 20.00 2.76
N ALA A 73 -3.55 20.33 3.96
CA ALA A 73 -4.92 20.75 4.20
C ALA A 73 -5.02 21.99 5.10
N THR A 74 -6.14 22.70 5.01
CA THR A 74 -6.48 23.77 5.95
C THR A 74 -6.87 23.21 7.33
N SER A 75 -7.15 24.10 8.28
CA SER A 75 -7.62 23.76 9.63
C SER A 75 -9.02 23.12 9.64
N GLY A 76 -9.45 22.66 10.83
CA GLY A 76 -10.82 22.20 11.05
C GLY A 76 -11.21 21.05 10.11
N PRO A 77 -12.22 21.23 9.24
CA PRO A 77 -12.72 20.17 8.37
C PRO A 77 -11.64 19.61 7.42
N GLY A 78 -10.77 20.46 6.87
CA GLY A 78 -9.72 20.00 5.95
C GLY A 78 -8.75 19.05 6.63
N ALA A 79 -8.31 19.41 7.84
CA ALA A 79 -7.47 18.58 8.68
C ALA A 79 -8.15 17.26 9.06
N THR A 80 -9.43 17.28 9.47
CA THR A 80 -10.16 16.05 9.81
C THR A 80 -10.43 15.15 8.61
N ASN A 81 -10.52 15.70 7.40
CA ASN A 81 -10.69 14.92 6.17
C ASN A 81 -9.42 14.12 5.79
N LEU A 82 -8.24 14.49 6.32
CA LEU A 82 -7.01 13.72 6.15
C LEU A 82 -6.95 12.45 7.02
N VAL A 83 -7.76 12.36 8.08
CA VAL A 83 -7.65 11.33 9.13
C VAL A 83 -7.62 9.91 8.57
N THR A 84 -8.54 9.58 7.66
CA THR A 84 -8.59 8.23 7.05
C THR A 84 -7.35 7.92 6.21
N GLY A 85 -6.83 8.91 5.47
CA GLY A 85 -5.61 8.74 4.68
C GLY A 85 -4.37 8.59 5.56
N ILE A 86 -4.28 9.37 6.63
CA ILE A 86 -3.24 9.23 7.66
C ILE A 86 -3.29 7.84 8.31
N ALA A 87 -4.46 7.39 8.73
CA ALA A 87 -4.62 6.04 9.31
C ALA A 87 -4.26 4.93 8.32
N THR A 88 -4.57 5.12 7.03
CA THR A 88 -4.19 4.18 5.96
C THR A 88 -2.67 4.05 5.85
N ALA A 89 -1.97 5.19 5.74
CA ALA A 89 -0.52 5.22 5.68
C ALA A 89 0.13 4.63 6.94
N TYR A 90 -0.43 4.90 8.13
CA TYR A 90 0.07 4.35 9.39
C TYR A 90 -0.03 2.83 9.46
N MET A 91 -1.18 2.27 9.11
CA MET A 91 -1.41 0.82 9.17
C MET A 91 -0.56 0.03 8.17
N ASP A 92 -0.18 0.67 7.07
CA ASP A 92 0.63 0.10 5.99
C ASP A 92 2.10 0.51 6.03
N SER A 93 2.51 1.32 7.02
CA SER A 93 3.90 1.78 7.20
C SER A 93 4.43 2.64 6.04
N ILE A 94 3.61 3.58 5.56
CA ILE A 94 3.93 4.43 4.41
C ILE A 94 4.51 5.77 4.88
N PRO A 95 5.69 6.19 4.38
CA PRO A 95 6.29 7.46 4.76
C PRO A 95 5.47 8.62 4.18
N MET A 96 4.85 9.40 5.07
CA MET A 96 4.04 10.56 4.67
C MET A 96 4.23 11.71 5.64
N VAL A 97 4.25 12.94 5.14
CA VAL A 97 4.17 14.16 5.96
C VAL A 97 2.85 14.87 5.63
N ALA A 98 1.95 14.91 6.61
CA ALA A 98 0.68 15.60 6.52
C ALA A 98 0.80 16.99 7.15
N ILE A 99 0.66 18.04 6.34
CA ILE A 99 0.74 19.43 6.81
C ILE A 99 -0.68 19.96 6.97
N THR A 100 -1.00 20.47 8.15
CA THR A 100 -2.26 21.15 8.42
C THR A 100 -2.02 22.59 8.83
N GLY A 101 -2.83 23.50 8.33
CA GLY A 101 -2.93 24.84 8.94
C GLY A 101 -3.78 24.79 10.20
N ASN A 102 -3.59 25.75 11.09
CA ASN A 102 -4.49 25.98 12.22
C ASN A 102 -4.86 27.45 12.39
N VAL A 103 -5.83 27.74 13.25
CA VAL A 103 -6.12 29.11 13.71
C VAL A 103 -4.86 29.73 14.32
N GLY A 104 -4.80 31.07 14.41
CA GLY A 104 -3.65 31.73 15.01
C GLY A 104 -3.45 31.31 16.47
N THR A 105 -2.20 31.29 16.98
CA THR A 105 -1.88 30.76 18.32
C THR A 105 -2.72 31.35 19.44
N SER A 106 -3.06 32.64 19.37
CA SER A 106 -3.90 33.34 20.36
C SER A 106 -5.37 32.90 20.39
N LEU A 107 -5.81 32.16 19.38
CA LEU A 107 -7.17 31.65 19.20
C LEU A 107 -7.31 30.17 19.56
N ILE A 108 -6.20 29.45 19.75
CA ILE A 108 -6.21 28.04 20.14
C ILE A 108 -6.83 27.88 21.54
N GLY A 109 -7.69 26.87 21.68
CA GLY A 109 -8.44 26.53 22.89
C GLY A 109 -9.68 27.40 23.12
N ARG A 110 -10.20 28.09 22.10
CA ARG A 110 -11.33 29.03 22.24
C ARG A 110 -12.57 28.66 21.45
N ASP A 111 -12.62 27.45 20.90
CA ASP A 111 -13.66 27.00 19.97
C ASP A 111 -13.81 27.97 18.78
N SER A 112 -12.66 28.39 18.26
CA SER A 112 -12.57 29.36 17.16
C SER A 112 -13.09 28.77 15.86
N PHE A 113 -13.45 29.65 14.92
CA PHE A 113 -13.93 29.22 13.60
C PHE A 113 -12.88 28.34 12.89
N GLN A 114 -13.32 27.14 12.46
CA GLN A 114 -12.47 26.10 11.86
C GLN A 114 -11.28 25.68 12.74
N GLU A 115 -11.40 25.76 14.06
CA GLU A 115 -10.46 25.18 15.00
C GLU A 115 -10.77 23.69 15.23
N VAL A 116 -9.73 22.86 15.31
CA VAL A 116 -9.81 21.49 15.82
C VAL A 116 -8.47 21.08 16.40
N TYR A 117 -8.45 20.30 17.48
CA TYR A 117 -7.20 19.73 18.01
C TYR A 117 -6.75 18.51 17.19
N ILE A 118 -6.31 18.75 15.95
CA ILE A 118 -5.95 17.68 15.00
C ILE A 118 -4.81 16.80 15.51
N ALA A 119 -3.84 17.36 16.25
CA ALA A 119 -2.76 16.59 16.83
C ALA A 119 -3.28 15.55 17.85
N GLY A 120 -4.34 15.85 18.59
CA GLY A 120 -4.99 14.87 19.47
C GLY A 120 -5.76 13.80 18.70
N ILE A 121 -6.47 14.20 17.65
CA ILE A 121 -7.25 13.28 16.79
C ILE A 121 -6.35 12.27 16.09
N THR A 122 -5.18 12.71 15.60
CA THR A 122 -4.28 11.89 14.80
C THR A 122 -3.19 11.18 15.61
N MET A 123 -3.06 11.47 16.90
CA MET A 123 -2.05 10.87 17.79
C MET A 123 -1.96 9.33 17.71
N PRO A 124 -3.08 8.55 17.67
CA PRO A 124 -2.98 7.08 17.61
C PRO A 124 -2.69 6.53 16.21
N ILE A 125 -2.66 7.39 15.19
CA ILE A 125 -2.54 7.02 13.78
C ILE A 125 -1.38 7.75 13.09
N THR A 126 -0.43 8.29 13.85
CA THR A 126 0.82 8.86 13.34
C THR A 126 2.00 8.32 14.12
N LYS A 127 3.18 8.31 13.49
CA LYS A 127 4.44 8.07 14.21
C LYS A 127 4.75 9.20 15.19
N HIS A 128 4.42 10.42 14.79
CA HIS A 128 4.60 11.61 15.60
C HIS A 128 3.72 12.74 15.09
N ASN A 129 3.42 13.70 15.98
CA ASN A 129 2.71 14.93 15.66
C ASN A 129 3.48 16.13 16.19
N PHE A 130 3.62 17.16 15.38
CA PHE A 130 4.16 18.46 15.77
C PHE A 130 3.05 19.51 15.77
N VAL A 131 3.06 20.39 16.77
CA VAL A 131 2.26 21.62 16.79
C VAL A 131 3.22 22.79 16.93
N VAL A 132 3.50 23.47 15.83
CA VAL A 132 4.52 24.53 15.79
C VAL A 132 3.96 25.80 16.42
N ARG A 133 4.59 26.33 17.47
CA ARG A 133 4.12 27.56 18.14
C ARG A 133 4.97 28.79 17.84
N HIS A 134 6.20 28.58 17.39
CA HIS A 134 7.18 29.61 17.11
C HIS A 134 7.83 29.36 15.74
N VAL A 135 8.01 30.42 14.95
CA VAL A 135 8.52 30.28 13.57
C VAL A 135 9.98 29.84 13.54
N GLU A 136 10.73 30.15 14.59
CA GLU A 136 12.12 29.76 14.81
C GLU A 136 12.31 28.24 14.88
N GLU A 137 11.26 27.50 15.29
CA GLU A 137 11.27 26.03 15.40
C GLU A 137 10.83 25.33 14.11
N LEU A 138 10.28 26.08 13.15
CA LEU A 138 9.57 25.51 12.01
C LEU A 138 10.50 24.68 11.11
N ALA A 139 11.68 25.21 10.78
CA ALA A 139 12.61 24.54 9.88
C ALA A 139 13.07 23.16 10.43
N ASP A 140 13.50 23.14 11.69
CA ASP A 140 13.99 21.91 12.33
C ASP A 140 12.86 20.92 12.62
N THR A 141 11.64 21.41 12.86
CA THR A 141 10.44 20.59 12.96
C THR A 141 10.16 19.86 11.65
N ILE A 142 10.19 20.55 10.51
CA ILE A 142 9.95 19.93 9.20
C ILE A 142 11.04 18.89 8.90
N ARG A 143 12.32 19.23 9.09
CA ARG A 143 13.44 18.27 8.92
C ARG A 143 13.26 17.04 9.81
N SER A 144 12.87 17.23 11.07
CA SER A 144 12.58 16.13 11.99
C SER A 144 11.39 15.29 11.55
N ALA A 145 10.33 15.90 11.01
CA ALA A 145 9.18 15.19 10.50
C ALA A 145 9.53 14.26 9.33
N PHE A 146 10.34 14.72 8.37
CA PHE A 146 10.82 13.88 7.27
C PHE A 146 11.69 12.73 7.76
N ARG A 147 12.61 13.00 8.69
CA ARG A 147 13.43 11.96 9.32
C ARG A 147 12.57 10.90 9.99
N ILE A 148 11.60 11.30 10.82
CA ILE A 148 10.73 10.37 11.55
C ILE A 148 9.83 9.60 10.59
N ALA A 149 9.29 10.25 9.55
CA ALA A 149 8.42 9.59 8.59
C ALA A 149 9.14 8.45 7.84
N ALA A 150 10.42 8.64 7.51
CA ALA A 150 11.21 7.71 6.70
C ALA A 150 12.07 6.69 7.50
N SER A 151 12.42 6.99 8.76
CA SER A 151 13.26 6.11 9.60
C SER A 151 12.52 4.94 10.22
N GLY A 152 13.25 3.90 10.63
CA GLY A 152 12.72 2.67 11.22
C GLY A 152 11.68 2.04 10.32
N ARG A 153 10.61 1.56 10.95
CA ARG A 153 9.37 1.31 10.25
C ARG A 153 8.77 2.66 9.78
N PRO A 154 8.62 2.90 8.47
CA PRO A 154 8.13 4.19 7.99
C PRO A 154 6.66 4.42 8.37
N GLY A 155 6.21 5.67 8.29
CA GLY A 155 4.84 6.01 8.64
C GLY A 155 4.55 7.51 8.58
N PRO A 156 3.29 7.91 8.81
CA PRO A 156 2.88 9.30 8.69
C PRO A 156 3.29 10.14 9.90
N VAL A 157 3.69 11.38 9.64
CA VAL A 157 3.93 12.43 10.63
C VAL A 157 3.05 13.63 10.29
N LEU A 158 2.36 14.18 11.28
CA LEU A 158 1.58 15.41 11.10
C LEU A 158 2.34 16.63 11.61
N ILE A 159 2.30 17.72 10.86
CA ILE A 159 2.80 19.04 11.26
C ILE A 159 1.63 20.02 11.22
N ASP A 160 1.21 20.50 12.39
CA ASP A 160 0.18 21.52 12.52
C ASP A 160 0.81 22.90 12.66
N ILE A 161 0.50 23.81 11.73
CA ILE A 161 1.14 25.12 11.60
C ILE A 161 0.08 26.23 11.74
N PRO A 162 0.03 26.94 12.88
CA PRO A 162 -0.86 28.09 13.09
C PRO A 162 -0.65 29.20 12.06
N LYS A 163 -1.75 29.86 11.67
CA LYS A 163 -1.72 30.91 10.65
C LYS A 163 -0.75 32.05 10.94
N ASP A 164 -0.64 32.50 12.19
CA ASP A 164 0.29 33.55 12.59
C ASP A 164 1.76 33.11 12.47
N VAL A 165 2.07 31.84 12.75
CA VAL A 165 3.41 31.25 12.53
C VAL A 165 3.78 31.26 11.05
N THR A 166 2.84 30.96 10.15
CA THR A 166 3.10 30.99 8.69
C THR A 166 3.45 32.38 8.15
N SER A 167 3.06 33.46 8.85
CA SER A 167 3.34 34.85 8.47
C SER A 167 4.46 35.51 9.28
N ALA A 168 4.81 34.96 10.44
CA ALA A 168 5.89 35.47 11.28
C ALA A 168 7.25 35.32 10.57
N THR A 169 8.20 36.20 10.89
CA THR A 169 9.53 36.22 10.29
C THR A 169 10.61 35.88 11.30
N CYS A 170 11.60 35.09 10.90
CA CYS A 170 12.80 34.86 11.68
C CYS A 170 14.04 34.76 10.78
N ASP A 171 15.21 34.72 11.42
CA ASP A 171 16.43 34.33 10.74
C ASP A 171 16.35 32.85 10.35
N TYR A 172 16.48 32.60 9.05
CA TYR A 172 16.52 31.28 8.44
C TYR A 172 17.95 30.90 8.05
N VAL A 173 18.31 29.66 8.39
CA VAL A 173 19.54 28.99 7.98
C VAL A 173 19.16 27.78 7.10
N PRO A 174 19.54 27.80 5.81
CA PRO A 174 19.36 26.66 4.92
C PRO A 174 20.06 25.42 5.47
N GLY A 175 19.46 24.26 5.23
CA GLY A 175 19.98 22.96 5.65
C GLY A 175 20.14 22.03 4.46
N GLU A 176 20.55 20.81 4.76
CA GLU A 176 20.64 19.74 3.76
C GLU A 176 19.44 18.78 3.88
N LYS A 177 19.29 17.94 2.86
CA LYS A 177 18.35 16.82 2.91
C LYS A 177 18.70 15.94 4.11
N VAL A 178 17.70 15.52 4.88
CA VAL A 178 17.96 14.62 6.00
C VAL A 178 18.24 13.22 5.46
N GLU A 179 19.46 12.75 5.71
CA GLU A 179 19.83 11.36 5.48
C GLU A 179 19.34 10.47 6.62
N VAL A 180 18.70 9.37 6.25
CA VAL A 180 18.21 8.37 7.21
C VAL A 180 19.19 7.21 7.21
N HIS A 181 20.06 7.18 8.21
CA HIS A 181 20.99 6.08 8.44
C HIS A 181 20.73 5.49 9.82
N GLU A 182 19.91 4.45 9.88
CA GLU A 182 19.80 3.65 11.09
C GLU A 182 20.77 2.48 11.01
N THR A 183 21.59 2.35 12.05
CA THR A 183 22.54 1.26 12.17
C THR A 183 21.97 0.23 13.12
N TYR A 184 21.74 -0.98 12.61
CA TYR A 184 21.34 -2.13 13.41
C TYR A 184 22.58 -3.00 13.63
N GLU A 185 23.03 -3.11 14.88
CA GLU A 185 24.18 -3.94 15.24
C GLU A 185 23.77 -5.40 15.33
N VAL A 186 23.86 -6.10 14.19
CA VAL A 186 23.73 -7.57 14.14
C VAL A 186 25.12 -8.19 14.22
N THR A 187 25.37 -9.02 15.22
CA THR A 187 26.68 -9.63 15.42
C THR A 187 26.94 -10.79 14.46
N GLY A 188 28.22 -11.11 14.21
CA GLY A 188 28.60 -12.29 13.43
C GLY A 188 28.04 -13.61 14.00
N GLU A 189 27.91 -13.69 15.33
CA GLU A 189 27.28 -14.84 16.00
C GLU A 189 25.78 -14.94 15.67
N GLN A 190 25.07 -13.81 15.57
CA GLN A 190 23.67 -13.84 15.16
C GLN A 190 23.50 -14.31 13.72
N PHE A 191 24.35 -13.85 12.79
CA PHE A 191 24.36 -14.34 11.41
C PHE A 191 24.69 -15.83 11.32
N GLN A 192 25.71 -16.28 12.06
CA GLN A 192 26.07 -17.70 12.12
C GLN A 192 24.91 -18.55 12.68
N THR A 193 24.24 -18.08 13.74
CA THR A 193 23.10 -18.78 14.34
C THR A 193 21.96 -18.97 13.32
N VAL A 194 21.59 -17.92 12.59
CA VAL A 194 20.54 -18.03 11.56
C VAL A 194 20.98 -18.96 10.43
N ALA A 195 22.24 -18.86 9.97
CA ALA A 195 22.78 -19.74 8.95
C ALA A 195 22.81 -21.22 9.38
N ASP A 196 23.13 -21.49 10.65
CA ASP A 196 23.11 -22.84 11.21
C ASP A 196 21.68 -23.40 11.31
N MET A 197 20.70 -22.57 11.69
CA MET A 197 19.28 -22.95 11.67
C MET A 197 18.83 -23.31 10.26
N ILE A 198 19.23 -22.52 9.24
CA ILE A 198 18.95 -22.81 7.84
C ILE A 198 19.59 -24.14 7.42
N ALA A 199 20.86 -24.36 7.75
CA ALA A 199 21.59 -25.57 7.37
C ALA A 199 21.05 -26.86 8.02
N GLN A 200 20.38 -26.76 9.16
CA GLN A 200 19.78 -27.88 9.89
C GLN A 200 18.34 -28.21 9.46
N ALA A 201 17.68 -27.31 8.71
CA ALA A 201 16.30 -27.49 8.31
C ALA A 201 16.17 -28.53 7.19
N GLU A 202 15.14 -29.38 7.26
CA GLU A 202 14.79 -30.30 6.17
C GLU A 202 13.66 -29.73 5.30
N ARG A 203 12.79 -28.91 5.89
CA ARG A 203 11.61 -28.31 5.24
C ARG A 203 11.53 -26.81 5.55
N PRO A 204 12.54 -26.00 5.17
CA PRO A 204 12.50 -24.56 5.43
C PRO A 204 11.47 -23.86 4.55
N MET A 205 10.94 -22.75 5.07
CA MET A 205 10.08 -21.81 4.36
C MET A 205 10.51 -20.38 4.66
N ILE A 206 10.50 -19.53 3.63
CA ILE A 206 10.57 -18.07 3.82
C ILE A 206 9.17 -17.48 3.77
N TYR A 207 8.84 -16.64 4.74
CA TYR A 207 7.64 -15.83 4.78
C TYR A 207 8.03 -14.36 4.81
N TYR A 208 7.66 -13.59 3.78
CA TYR A 208 8.07 -12.19 3.69
C TYR A 208 6.92 -11.21 3.46
N GLY A 209 7.11 -9.99 3.97
CA GLY A 209 6.08 -8.95 4.04
C GLY A 209 6.51 -7.62 3.45
N GLY A 210 5.68 -6.60 3.67
CA GLY A 210 5.92 -5.24 3.15
C GLY A 210 7.25 -4.63 3.61
N GLY A 211 7.82 -5.06 4.74
CA GLY A 211 9.15 -4.60 5.16
C GLY A 211 10.27 -5.02 4.21
N ALA A 212 10.16 -6.21 3.59
CA ALA A 212 11.13 -6.64 2.58
C ALA A 212 11.01 -5.82 1.28
N GLU A 213 9.79 -5.41 0.92
CA GLU A 213 9.54 -4.54 -0.22
C GLU A 213 10.08 -3.12 0.03
N THR A 214 9.75 -2.55 1.19
CA THR A 214 10.15 -1.20 1.60
C THR A 214 11.67 -1.06 1.68
N ALA A 215 12.35 -2.10 2.18
CA ALA A 215 13.81 -2.18 2.25
C ALA A 215 14.47 -2.45 0.89
N ASN A 216 13.74 -2.69 -0.20
CA ASN A 216 14.26 -3.15 -1.49
C ASN A 216 14.99 -4.52 -1.43
N ALA A 217 14.65 -5.36 -0.45
CA ALA A 217 15.37 -6.60 -0.17
C ALA A 217 15.20 -7.72 -1.22
N GLY A 218 14.45 -7.49 -2.30
CA GLY A 218 14.08 -8.52 -3.28
C GLY A 218 15.26 -9.23 -3.92
N THR A 219 16.34 -8.51 -4.25
CA THR A 219 17.55 -9.12 -4.85
C THR A 219 18.25 -10.06 -3.86
N ALA A 220 18.55 -9.59 -2.65
CA ALA A 220 19.21 -10.39 -1.63
C ALA A 220 18.34 -11.58 -1.16
N LEU A 221 17.02 -11.36 -1.07
CA LEU A 221 16.03 -12.40 -0.77
C LEU A 221 16.03 -13.50 -1.83
N LEU A 222 16.03 -13.13 -3.12
CA LEU A 222 16.10 -14.08 -4.23
C LEU A 222 17.41 -14.88 -4.23
N GLU A 223 18.53 -14.22 -3.90
CA GLU A 223 19.82 -14.89 -3.77
C GLU A 223 19.80 -15.91 -2.63
N LEU A 224 19.21 -15.56 -1.47
CA LEU A 224 19.05 -16.49 -0.35
C LEU A 224 18.20 -17.70 -0.75
N MET A 225 17.03 -17.46 -1.37
CA MET A 225 16.13 -18.51 -1.85
C MET A 225 16.87 -19.48 -2.77
N LYS A 226 17.63 -18.99 -3.74
CA LYS A 226 18.36 -19.80 -4.72
C LYS A 226 19.57 -20.52 -4.13
N LYS A 227 20.29 -19.87 -3.21
CA LYS A 227 21.50 -20.42 -2.59
C LYS A 227 21.16 -21.55 -1.63
N ALA A 228 20.14 -21.35 -0.79
CA ALA A 228 19.73 -22.32 0.21
C ALA A 228 18.57 -23.22 -0.26
N ASP A 229 18.12 -23.09 -1.51
CA ASP A 229 17.01 -23.86 -2.08
C ASP A 229 15.74 -23.82 -1.21
N ILE A 230 15.35 -22.62 -0.76
CA ILE A 230 14.23 -22.41 0.17
C ILE A 230 13.01 -21.86 -0.58
N PRO A 231 11.87 -22.56 -0.55
CA PRO A 231 10.60 -22.03 -1.05
C PRO A 231 10.08 -20.87 -0.20
N SER A 232 9.34 -19.96 -0.80
CA SER A 232 8.84 -18.75 -0.14
C SER A 232 7.34 -18.54 -0.36
N ALA A 233 6.71 -17.80 0.54
CA ALA A 233 5.37 -17.29 0.39
C ALA A 233 5.30 -15.86 0.95
N HIS A 234 4.35 -15.06 0.47
CA HIS A 234 4.36 -13.63 0.76
C HIS A 234 3.00 -13.05 1.12
N THR A 235 3.03 -11.91 1.80
CA THR A 235 1.83 -11.11 2.06
C THR A 235 1.41 -10.34 0.81
N ILE A 236 0.18 -9.81 0.82
CA ILE A 236 -0.28 -8.87 -0.22
C ILE A 236 0.60 -7.61 -0.32
N MET A 237 1.20 -7.18 0.79
CA MET A 237 2.05 -5.98 0.85
C MET A 237 3.45 -6.19 0.23
N ALA A 238 3.78 -7.43 -0.12
CA ALA A 238 5.07 -7.80 -0.70
C ALA A 238 4.99 -8.17 -2.19
N ILE A 239 3.82 -7.99 -2.82
CA ILE A 239 3.64 -8.27 -4.24
C ILE A 239 4.65 -7.45 -5.06
N GLY A 240 5.37 -8.12 -5.95
CA GLY A 240 6.41 -7.53 -6.79
C GLY A 240 7.80 -7.47 -6.15
N CYS A 241 7.95 -7.74 -4.85
CA CYS A 241 9.26 -7.85 -4.19
C CYS A 241 10.13 -8.95 -4.82
N ILE A 242 9.51 -10.09 -5.14
CA ILE A 242 10.05 -11.16 -5.97
C ILE A 242 9.13 -11.30 -7.19
N PRO A 243 9.66 -11.54 -8.40
CA PRO A 243 8.83 -11.77 -9.58
C PRO A 243 7.86 -12.95 -9.38
N ASP A 244 6.61 -12.76 -9.78
CA ASP A 244 5.55 -13.78 -9.76
C ASP A 244 5.90 -15.08 -10.49
N THR A 245 6.84 -15.01 -11.44
CA THR A 245 7.32 -16.17 -12.22
C THR A 245 8.41 -16.99 -11.52
N GLU A 246 8.91 -16.57 -10.34
CA GLU A 246 9.99 -17.28 -9.65
C GLU A 246 9.49 -18.65 -9.12
N PRO A 247 10.08 -19.78 -9.57
CA PRO A 247 9.58 -21.12 -9.23
C PRO A 247 9.59 -21.47 -7.74
N LEU A 248 10.44 -20.82 -6.95
CA LEU A 248 10.49 -21.00 -5.50
C LEU A 248 9.43 -20.18 -4.75
N SER A 249 8.71 -19.28 -5.42
CA SER A 249 7.62 -18.51 -4.81
C SER A 249 6.29 -19.26 -4.95
N LEU A 250 5.64 -19.54 -3.82
CA LEU A 250 4.30 -20.15 -3.76
C LEU A 250 3.18 -19.11 -3.84
N GLY A 251 3.54 -17.83 -3.99
CA GLY A 251 2.61 -16.71 -4.06
C GLY A 251 2.08 -16.29 -2.68
N LEU A 252 0.81 -15.90 -2.65
CA LEU A 252 0.16 -15.41 -1.44
C LEU A 252 -0.03 -16.51 -0.40
N VAL A 253 0.20 -16.16 0.87
CA VAL A 253 -0.22 -16.98 2.02
C VAL A 253 -1.24 -16.22 2.87
N GLY A 254 -2.17 -16.96 3.48
CA GLY A 254 -3.17 -16.44 4.38
C GLY A 254 -4.59 -16.79 3.97
N MET A 255 -5.55 -15.99 4.44
CA MET A 255 -6.98 -16.18 4.24
C MET A 255 -7.37 -16.48 2.80
N HIS A 256 -6.73 -15.85 1.81
CA HIS A 256 -6.98 -16.06 0.37
C HIS A 256 -5.70 -16.43 -0.41
N GLY A 257 -4.70 -16.98 0.30
CA GLY A 257 -3.47 -17.48 -0.31
C GLY A 257 -3.64 -18.81 -1.01
N THR A 258 -2.60 -19.31 -1.69
CA THR A 258 -2.64 -20.63 -2.33
C THR A 258 -2.73 -21.74 -1.27
N VAL A 259 -3.35 -22.87 -1.63
CA VAL A 259 -3.51 -24.01 -0.72
C VAL A 259 -2.14 -24.62 -0.44
N SER A 260 -1.31 -24.73 -1.48
CA SER A 260 0.07 -25.21 -1.38
C SER A 260 0.93 -24.35 -0.45
N ALA A 261 0.85 -23.01 -0.52
CA ALA A 261 1.57 -22.14 0.41
C ALA A 261 1.15 -22.34 1.86
N ALA A 262 -0.16 -22.42 2.10
CA ALA A 262 -0.68 -22.65 3.45
C ALA A 262 -0.21 -24.01 4.01
N TRP A 263 -0.26 -25.06 3.18
CA TRP A 263 0.21 -26.40 3.55
C TRP A 263 1.71 -26.47 3.80
N ALA A 264 2.50 -25.75 3.00
CA ALA A 264 3.94 -25.66 3.16
C ALA A 264 4.31 -24.97 4.48
N VAL A 265 3.65 -23.85 4.82
CA VAL A 265 3.87 -23.16 6.09
C VAL A 265 3.45 -24.01 7.29
N GLU A 266 2.32 -24.71 7.22
CA GLU A 266 1.87 -25.60 8.31
C GLU A 266 2.88 -26.73 8.60
N ARG A 267 3.61 -27.19 7.57
CA ARG A 267 4.44 -28.41 7.62
C ARG A 267 5.94 -28.14 7.61
N CYS A 268 6.34 -26.88 7.52
CA CYS A 268 7.75 -26.47 7.62
C CYS A 268 8.32 -26.75 9.02
N ASP A 269 9.63 -26.98 9.09
CA ASP A 269 10.38 -27.14 10.35
C ASP A 269 11.21 -25.89 10.71
N LEU A 270 11.36 -24.97 9.76
CA LEU A 270 11.93 -23.64 9.93
C LEU A 270 11.10 -22.62 9.14
N LEU A 271 10.66 -21.56 9.80
CA LEU A 271 10.00 -20.42 9.17
C LEU A 271 10.87 -19.16 9.34
N LEU A 272 11.39 -18.64 8.23
CA LEU A 272 12.10 -17.36 8.19
C LEU A 272 11.10 -16.24 7.88
N CYS A 273 10.66 -15.53 8.91
CA CYS A 273 9.80 -14.36 8.79
C CYS A 273 10.65 -13.10 8.54
N ILE A 274 10.51 -12.46 7.37
CA ILE A 274 11.33 -11.31 6.96
C ILE A 274 10.43 -10.12 6.63
N GLY A 275 10.48 -9.08 7.47
CA GLY A 275 9.74 -7.83 7.27
C GLY A 275 8.21 -8.03 7.23
N ALA A 276 7.69 -8.93 8.07
CA ALA A 276 6.27 -9.26 8.15
C ALA A 276 5.79 -9.33 9.60
N ARG A 277 4.50 -9.05 9.81
CA ARG A 277 3.90 -8.86 11.15
C ARG A 277 2.87 -9.90 11.58
N PHE A 278 2.82 -11.06 10.91
CA PHE A 278 1.87 -12.14 11.21
C PHE A 278 0.43 -11.63 11.44
N SER A 279 -0.11 -10.87 10.49
CA SER A 279 -1.47 -10.33 10.63
C SER A 279 -2.50 -11.45 10.77
N ASP A 280 -3.63 -11.13 11.39
CA ASP A 280 -4.80 -12.02 11.47
C ASP A 280 -5.28 -12.50 10.09
N ARG A 281 -5.07 -11.71 9.04
CA ARG A 281 -5.35 -12.08 7.65
C ARG A 281 -4.40 -13.13 7.07
N VAL A 282 -3.20 -13.27 7.62
CA VAL A 282 -2.22 -14.27 7.19
C VAL A 282 -2.20 -15.46 8.13
N ALA A 283 -1.99 -15.22 9.42
CA ALA A 283 -1.90 -16.29 10.39
C ALA A 283 -3.24 -17.02 10.57
N THR A 284 -4.38 -16.29 10.45
CA THR A 284 -5.78 -16.72 10.66
C THR A 284 -6.07 -17.28 12.05
N ASN A 285 -5.25 -18.21 12.53
CA ASN A 285 -5.16 -18.72 13.88
C ASN A 285 -3.70 -18.72 14.35
N PRO A 286 -3.25 -17.69 15.10
CA PRO A 286 -1.87 -17.58 15.56
C PRO A 286 -1.37 -18.76 16.40
N SER A 287 -2.26 -19.44 17.12
CA SER A 287 -1.89 -20.61 17.95
C SER A 287 -1.59 -21.88 17.14
N ARG A 288 -1.96 -21.88 15.86
CA ARG A 288 -1.83 -23.00 14.93
C ARG A 288 -1.03 -22.66 13.69
N PHE A 289 -0.46 -21.46 13.59
CA PHE A 289 0.31 -21.07 12.42
C PHE A 289 1.75 -21.59 12.53
N ALA A 290 2.19 -22.35 11.53
CA ALA A 290 3.51 -22.99 11.49
C ALA A 290 3.86 -23.78 12.78
N PRO A 291 2.97 -24.67 13.26
CA PRO A 291 3.01 -25.18 14.64
C PRO A 291 4.19 -26.11 14.95
N LYS A 292 4.93 -26.55 13.93
CA LYS A 292 6.11 -27.43 14.05
C LYS A 292 7.42 -26.73 13.71
N ALA A 293 7.35 -25.47 13.28
CA ALA A 293 8.52 -24.74 12.83
C ALA A 293 9.24 -24.08 14.00
N LYS A 294 10.58 -24.04 13.92
CA LYS A 294 11.32 -22.97 14.60
C LYS A 294 11.08 -21.68 13.83
N VAL A 295 10.72 -20.60 14.51
CA VAL A 295 10.42 -19.32 13.89
C VAL A 295 11.58 -18.35 14.10
N VAL A 296 12.18 -17.89 13.01
CA VAL A 296 13.16 -16.79 13.01
C VAL A 296 12.45 -15.54 12.50
N HIS A 297 12.43 -14.47 13.27
CA HIS A 297 11.75 -13.23 12.90
C HIS A 297 12.73 -12.07 12.78
N ILE A 298 12.84 -11.55 11.56
CA ILE A 298 13.63 -10.39 11.20
C ILE A 298 12.68 -9.25 10.91
N ASP A 299 12.71 -8.23 11.76
CA ASP A 299 11.89 -7.03 11.59
C ASP A 299 12.69 -5.80 12.02
N ILE A 300 12.42 -4.66 11.41
CA ILE A 300 13.04 -3.39 11.77
C ILE A 300 12.44 -2.83 13.07
N ASP A 301 11.20 -3.22 13.38
CA ASP A 301 10.45 -2.76 14.54
C ASP A 301 10.43 -3.82 15.64
N ALA A 302 11.16 -3.56 16.72
CA ALA A 302 11.20 -4.46 17.89
C ALA A 302 9.81 -4.71 18.51
N ALA A 303 8.84 -3.80 18.31
CA ALA A 303 7.47 -3.98 18.81
C ALA A 303 6.66 -5.03 18.04
N GLU A 304 7.12 -5.45 16.85
CA GLU A 304 6.47 -6.50 16.06
C GLU A 304 6.92 -7.92 16.47
N ILE A 305 8.09 -8.03 17.10
CA ILE A 305 8.64 -9.29 17.58
C ILE A 305 7.81 -9.84 18.76
N ASN A 306 7.47 -11.13 18.74
CA ASN A 306 6.64 -11.81 19.76
C ASN A 306 5.24 -11.21 19.97
N LYS A 307 4.78 -10.31 19.08
CA LYS A 307 3.49 -9.63 19.26
C LYS A 307 2.29 -10.55 19.03
N ASN A 308 2.28 -11.25 17.88
CA ASN A 308 1.16 -12.09 17.44
C ASN A 308 1.46 -13.60 17.56
N ILE A 309 2.71 -14.00 17.33
CA ILE A 309 3.20 -15.38 17.38
C ILE A 309 4.51 -15.38 18.16
N GLY A 310 4.74 -16.40 19.00
CA GLY A 310 6.02 -16.58 19.70
C GLY A 310 7.13 -16.98 18.73
N VAL A 311 8.30 -16.39 18.86
CA VAL A 311 9.45 -16.63 17.97
C VAL A 311 10.61 -17.26 18.72
N ASP A 312 11.32 -18.20 18.09
CA ASP A 312 12.47 -18.89 18.68
C ASP A 312 13.74 -18.06 18.61
N TYR A 313 13.86 -17.24 17.55
CA TYR A 313 14.99 -16.35 17.36
C TYR A 313 14.54 -15.06 16.69
N ALA A 314 15.09 -13.92 17.11
CA ALA A 314 14.73 -12.62 16.56
C ALA A 314 15.97 -11.80 16.23
N VAL A 315 15.91 -11.06 15.14
CA VAL A 315 16.93 -10.07 14.76
C VAL A 315 16.22 -8.77 14.43
N VAL A 316 16.58 -7.70 15.15
CA VAL A 316 16.07 -6.36 14.87
C VAL A 316 17.00 -5.71 13.84
N SER A 317 16.55 -5.63 12.58
CA SER A 317 17.34 -5.10 11.48
C SER A 317 16.46 -4.73 10.29
N ASP A 318 16.95 -3.79 9.48
CA ASP A 318 16.53 -3.66 8.10
C ASP A 318 16.73 -4.98 7.33
N ALA A 319 15.76 -5.32 6.48
CA ALA A 319 15.70 -6.62 5.80
C ALA A 319 16.76 -6.78 4.70
N GLU A 320 17.03 -5.75 3.90
CA GLU A 320 18.03 -5.79 2.83
C GLU A 320 19.43 -5.96 3.44
N ASN A 321 19.77 -5.08 4.39
CA ASN A 321 21.06 -5.10 5.10
C ASN A 321 21.29 -6.44 5.82
N PHE A 322 20.26 -6.98 6.49
CA PHE A 322 20.36 -8.29 7.14
C PHE A 322 20.66 -9.40 6.14
N LEU A 323 19.91 -9.45 5.03
CA LEU A 323 20.05 -10.51 4.03
C LEU A 323 21.42 -10.46 3.34
N GLU A 324 21.89 -9.28 2.94
CA GLU A 324 23.22 -9.10 2.33
C GLU A 324 24.35 -9.61 3.24
N LYS A 325 24.27 -9.34 4.54
CA LYS A 325 25.27 -9.78 5.52
C LYS A 325 25.12 -11.23 5.96
N LEU A 326 23.91 -11.79 5.87
CA LEU A 326 23.65 -13.21 6.15
C LEU A 326 24.20 -14.10 5.03
N LEU A 327 24.07 -13.68 3.76
CA LEU A 327 24.42 -14.48 2.58
C LEU A 327 25.80 -15.16 2.65
N PRO A 328 26.90 -14.51 3.09
CA PRO A 328 28.20 -15.14 3.24
C PRO A 328 28.26 -16.33 4.20
N TYR A 329 27.39 -16.36 5.21
CA TYR A 329 27.33 -17.42 6.23
C TYR A 329 26.54 -18.64 5.75
N VAL A 330 25.55 -18.40 4.88
CA VAL A 330 24.66 -19.43 4.36
C VAL A 330 25.42 -20.37 3.41
N GLN A 331 25.36 -21.67 3.69
CA GLN A 331 25.89 -22.71 2.82
C GLN A 331 24.88 -23.07 1.73
N LYS A 332 25.36 -23.61 0.62
CA LYS A 332 24.49 -24.15 -0.41
C LYS A 332 23.77 -25.38 0.15
N ALA A 333 22.44 -25.41 0.02
CA ALA A 333 21.61 -26.54 0.42
C ALA A 333 20.77 -27.04 -0.76
N ASP A 334 20.19 -28.23 -0.62
CA ASP A 334 19.27 -28.83 -1.57
C ASP A 334 18.11 -29.46 -0.80
N HIS A 335 16.91 -28.95 -1.06
CA HIS A 335 15.66 -29.42 -0.45
C HIS A 335 14.78 -30.09 -1.50
N GLY A 336 15.37 -30.79 -2.48
CA GLY A 336 14.66 -31.42 -3.59
C GLY A 336 13.47 -32.31 -3.18
N ALA A 337 13.57 -33.06 -2.07
CA ALA A 337 12.44 -33.86 -1.57
C ALA A 337 11.27 -32.99 -1.08
N TRP A 338 11.58 -31.89 -0.37
CA TRP A 338 10.58 -30.93 0.09
C TRP A 338 9.93 -30.20 -1.08
N ARG A 339 10.73 -29.75 -2.06
CA ARG A 339 10.21 -29.10 -3.28
C ARG A 339 9.35 -30.03 -4.11
N ALA A 340 9.71 -31.31 -4.24
CA ALA A 340 8.89 -32.29 -4.96
C ALA A 340 7.53 -32.46 -4.29
N GLN A 341 7.48 -32.49 -2.95
CA GLN A 341 6.23 -32.56 -2.20
C GLN A 341 5.38 -31.30 -2.40
N ILE A 342 5.98 -30.11 -2.36
CA ILE A 342 5.25 -28.86 -2.61
C ILE A 342 4.71 -28.82 -4.06
N ALA A 343 5.50 -29.22 -5.04
CA ALA A 343 5.08 -29.26 -6.44
C ALA A 343 3.90 -30.23 -6.67
N GLU A 344 3.87 -31.36 -5.95
CA GLU A 344 2.71 -32.26 -5.94
C GLU A 344 1.46 -31.54 -5.43
N TRP A 345 1.55 -30.78 -4.33
CA TRP A 345 0.44 -30.00 -3.80
C TRP A 345 -0.02 -28.90 -4.76
N GLN A 346 0.90 -28.18 -5.40
CA GLN A 346 0.55 -27.17 -6.41
C GLN A 346 -0.24 -27.79 -7.58
N GLY A 347 0.15 -28.98 -8.04
CA GLY A 347 -0.53 -29.66 -9.13
C GLY A 347 -1.88 -30.30 -8.76
N THR A 348 -2.14 -30.55 -7.47
CA THR A 348 -3.31 -31.33 -7.03
C THR A 348 -4.31 -30.55 -6.17
N LEU A 349 -3.86 -29.54 -5.44
CA LEU A 349 -4.66 -28.81 -4.45
C LEU A 349 -4.95 -27.35 -4.83
N ASP A 350 -4.07 -26.71 -5.60
CA ASP A 350 -4.26 -25.30 -5.92
C ASP A 350 -5.41 -25.09 -6.92
N TYR A 351 -6.21 -24.08 -6.65
CA TYR A 351 -7.37 -23.73 -7.45
C TYR A 351 -6.96 -23.24 -8.84
N VAL A 352 -7.50 -23.88 -9.88
CA VAL A 352 -7.30 -23.48 -11.28
C VAL A 352 -8.62 -22.97 -11.86
N PRO A 353 -8.79 -21.64 -12.03
CA PRO A 353 -10.01 -21.09 -12.59
C PRO A 353 -10.17 -21.53 -14.05
N GLN A 354 -11.42 -21.73 -14.47
CA GLN A 354 -11.76 -22.10 -15.85
C GLN A 354 -12.14 -20.85 -16.65
N ASP A 355 -11.73 -20.82 -17.91
CA ASP A 355 -12.09 -19.73 -18.82
C ASP A 355 -13.50 -19.95 -19.40
N ASP A 356 -14.25 -18.87 -19.54
CA ASP A 356 -15.50 -18.78 -20.28
C ASP A 356 -15.47 -17.53 -21.16
N ASP A 357 -15.71 -17.67 -22.46
CA ASP A 357 -15.67 -16.54 -23.40
C ASP A 357 -16.97 -15.72 -23.40
N SER A 358 -18.04 -16.22 -22.78
CA SER A 358 -19.36 -15.59 -22.78
C SER A 358 -19.56 -14.53 -21.69
N VAL A 359 -18.71 -14.55 -20.65
CA VAL A 359 -18.75 -13.64 -19.51
C VAL A 359 -17.34 -13.14 -19.19
N ILE A 360 -17.23 -12.18 -18.27
CA ILE A 360 -15.94 -11.74 -17.75
C ILE A 360 -15.74 -12.35 -16.36
N HIS A 361 -14.80 -13.28 -16.24
CA HIS A 361 -14.30 -13.71 -14.94
C HIS A 361 -13.12 -12.84 -14.47
N PRO A 362 -12.94 -12.65 -13.15
CA PRO A 362 -11.86 -11.84 -12.60
C PRO A 362 -10.45 -12.26 -13.05
N HIS A 363 -10.17 -13.57 -13.16
CA HIS A 363 -8.86 -14.08 -13.59
C HIS A 363 -8.57 -13.76 -15.06
N GLN A 364 -9.55 -13.91 -15.96
CA GLN A 364 -9.42 -13.53 -17.37
C GLN A 364 -9.24 -12.02 -17.52
N LEU A 365 -9.98 -11.21 -16.76
CA LEU A 365 -9.87 -9.75 -16.74
C LEU A 365 -8.45 -9.32 -16.37
N LEU A 366 -7.93 -9.82 -15.25
CA LEU A 366 -6.60 -9.45 -14.75
C LEU A 366 -5.48 -9.94 -15.69
N ARG A 367 -5.56 -11.18 -16.18
CA ARG A 367 -4.67 -11.69 -17.20
C ARG A 367 -4.63 -10.78 -18.43
N THR A 368 -5.80 -10.34 -18.91
CA THR A 368 -5.92 -9.44 -20.06
C THR A 368 -5.28 -8.08 -19.80
N ILE A 369 -5.47 -7.52 -18.60
CA ILE A 369 -4.84 -6.26 -18.19
C ILE A 369 -3.31 -6.36 -18.28
N TYR A 370 -2.70 -7.36 -17.64
CA TYR A 370 -1.24 -7.49 -17.62
C TYR A 370 -0.66 -7.80 -19.01
N GLU A 371 -1.33 -8.63 -19.82
CA GLU A 371 -0.91 -8.92 -21.19
C GLU A 371 -0.88 -7.67 -22.09
N MET A 372 -1.80 -6.73 -21.86
CA MET A 372 -1.91 -5.52 -22.70
C MET A 372 -1.09 -4.34 -22.17
N ALA A 373 -1.03 -4.15 -20.86
CA ALA A 373 -0.33 -3.03 -20.24
C ALA A 373 1.19 -3.27 -20.12
N GLY A 374 1.64 -4.53 -20.17
CA GLY A 374 3.04 -4.92 -20.08
C GLY A 374 3.60 -4.93 -18.65
N ASP A 375 4.87 -5.31 -18.53
CA ASP A 375 5.52 -5.60 -17.25
C ASP A 375 5.86 -4.36 -16.38
N ASP A 376 5.74 -3.16 -16.92
CA ASP A 376 6.03 -1.89 -16.20
C ASP A 376 4.76 -1.15 -15.73
N VAL A 377 3.60 -1.81 -15.82
CA VAL A 377 2.33 -1.25 -15.33
C VAL A 377 2.32 -1.13 -13.82
N ILE A 378 1.87 0.03 -13.31
CA ILE A 378 1.57 0.21 -11.90
C ILE A 378 0.07 -0.05 -11.70
N VAL A 379 -0.25 -0.98 -10.81
CA VAL A 379 -1.63 -1.32 -10.45
C VAL A 379 -1.94 -0.75 -9.08
N ALA A 380 -2.99 0.06 -8.99
CA ALA A 380 -3.58 0.48 -7.73
C ALA A 380 -4.93 -0.21 -7.54
N THR A 381 -5.22 -0.65 -6.32
CA THR A 381 -6.49 -1.34 -6.00
C THR A 381 -7.24 -0.61 -4.90
N ASP A 382 -8.57 -0.62 -5.00
CA ASP A 382 -9.42 -0.41 -3.83
C ASP A 382 -9.53 -1.70 -3.00
N VAL A 383 -10.51 -1.77 -2.08
CA VAL A 383 -10.68 -2.88 -1.15
C VAL A 383 -11.96 -3.66 -1.43
N GLY A 384 -11.86 -4.99 -1.46
CA GLY A 384 -12.96 -5.91 -1.75
C GLY A 384 -12.50 -7.16 -2.48
N GLN A 385 -13.42 -7.89 -3.13
CA GLN A 385 -13.03 -9.08 -3.90
C GLN A 385 -12.08 -8.74 -5.06
N HIS A 386 -12.30 -7.60 -5.74
CA HIS A 386 -11.42 -7.11 -6.80
C HIS A 386 -9.97 -6.94 -6.33
N GLN A 387 -9.74 -6.50 -5.09
CA GLN A 387 -8.42 -6.40 -4.47
C GLN A 387 -7.77 -7.78 -4.35
N LEU A 388 -8.52 -8.74 -3.84
CA LEU A 388 -8.04 -10.09 -3.57
C LEU A 388 -7.76 -10.84 -4.89
N TRP A 389 -8.65 -10.74 -5.88
CA TRP A 389 -8.38 -11.28 -7.21
C TRP A 389 -7.17 -10.59 -7.86
N SER A 390 -7.05 -9.26 -7.75
CA SER A 390 -5.89 -8.52 -8.27
C SER A 390 -4.58 -8.98 -7.63
N ALA A 391 -4.64 -9.40 -6.37
CA ALA A 391 -3.52 -9.97 -5.64
C ALA A 391 -3.25 -11.43 -6.04
N GLN A 392 -4.28 -12.27 -6.18
CA GLN A 392 -4.14 -13.68 -6.55
C GLN A 392 -3.63 -13.87 -7.98
N TYR A 393 -4.15 -13.07 -8.92
CA TYR A 393 -3.81 -13.14 -10.34
C TYR A 393 -2.89 -11.99 -10.76
N ASN A 394 -2.10 -11.48 -9.82
CA ASN A 394 -1.09 -10.47 -10.11
C ASN A 394 -0.01 -11.05 -11.04
N ARG A 395 0.57 -10.19 -11.88
CA ARG A 395 1.78 -10.51 -12.66
C ARG A 395 2.89 -9.49 -12.43
N CYS A 396 2.95 -8.95 -11.22
CA CYS A 396 3.89 -7.91 -10.87
C CYS A 396 5.30 -8.49 -10.76
N LYS A 397 6.23 -7.95 -11.56
CA LYS A 397 7.64 -8.36 -11.59
C LYS A 397 8.58 -7.36 -10.92
N LYS A 398 8.03 -6.25 -10.41
CA LYS A 398 8.78 -5.11 -9.90
C LYS A 398 8.19 -4.66 -8.56
N ILE A 399 9.07 -4.26 -7.66
CA ILE A 399 8.71 -3.60 -6.39
C ILE A 399 7.91 -2.33 -6.69
N ARG A 400 7.06 -1.87 -5.76
CA ARG A 400 6.31 -0.60 -5.90
C ARG A 400 5.36 -0.51 -7.11
N HIS A 401 5.01 -1.64 -7.74
CA HIS A 401 4.04 -1.68 -8.85
C HIS A 401 2.66 -2.20 -8.46
N PHE A 402 2.48 -2.61 -7.20
CA PHE A 402 1.18 -3.03 -6.65
C PHE A 402 0.82 -2.19 -5.42
N LEU A 403 -0.10 -1.24 -5.59
CA LEU A 403 -0.47 -0.25 -4.59
C LEU A 403 -1.84 -0.63 -4.02
N THR A 404 -1.91 -0.99 -2.74
CA THR A 404 -3.16 -1.41 -2.10
C THR A 404 -3.21 -1.00 -0.64
N SER A 405 -4.42 -0.80 -0.11
CA SER A 405 -4.65 -0.62 1.33
C SER A 405 -4.87 -1.99 1.98
N GLY A 406 -3.85 -2.49 2.68
CA GLY A 406 -3.88 -3.83 3.27
C GLY A 406 -4.28 -3.84 4.75
N GLY A 407 -3.58 -3.05 5.55
CA GLY A 407 -3.68 -3.02 7.00
C GLY A 407 -4.97 -2.40 7.51
N LEU A 408 -5.36 -1.24 6.98
CA LEU A 408 -6.64 -0.61 7.33
C LEU A 408 -7.79 -1.10 6.45
N GLY A 409 -7.52 -1.46 5.20
CA GLY A 409 -8.55 -1.90 4.25
C GLY A 409 -9.49 -0.76 3.85
N THR A 410 -8.95 0.39 3.46
CA THR A 410 -9.72 1.59 3.12
C THR A 410 -10.33 1.51 1.72
N MET A 411 -11.65 1.33 1.62
CA MET A 411 -12.39 1.55 0.37
C MET A 411 -12.29 3.03 -0.03
N GLY A 412 -12.06 3.32 -1.33
CA GLY A 412 -11.85 4.67 -1.83
C GLY A 412 -10.36 5.10 -1.90
N PHE A 413 -9.44 4.23 -1.47
CA PHE A 413 -8.00 4.45 -1.56
C PHE A 413 -7.48 4.49 -3.02
N GLY A 414 -7.94 3.56 -3.85
CA GLY A 414 -7.25 3.17 -5.08
C GLY A 414 -7.12 4.29 -6.11
N TYR A 415 -8.15 5.13 -6.29
CA TYR A 415 -8.11 6.21 -7.28
C TYR A 415 -7.11 7.29 -6.89
N GLY A 416 -7.09 7.69 -5.61
CA GLY A 416 -6.09 8.60 -5.07
C GLY A 416 -4.69 8.05 -5.28
N ALA A 417 -4.47 6.78 -4.90
CA ALA A 417 -3.17 6.15 -5.05
C ALA A 417 -2.70 6.07 -6.52
N ALA A 418 -3.61 5.76 -7.45
CA ALA A 418 -3.33 5.77 -8.89
C ALA A 418 -2.95 7.16 -9.40
N MET A 419 -3.65 8.22 -8.98
CA MET A 419 -3.27 9.59 -9.32
C MET A 419 -1.87 9.93 -8.80
N GLY A 420 -1.57 9.57 -7.55
CA GLY A 420 -0.25 9.79 -6.96
C GLY A 420 0.87 9.12 -7.76
N ALA A 421 0.67 7.86 -8.14
CA ALA A 421 1.60 7.12 -8.98
C ALA A 421 1.74 7.71 -10.40
N GLN A 422 0.63 8.11 -11.02
CA GLN A 422 0.66 8.70 -12.37
C GLN A 422 1.35 10.06 -12.39
N VAL A 423 1.21 10.86 -11.32
CA VAL A 423 1.93 12.12 -11.16
C VAL A 423 3.43 11.87 -11.01
N ALA A 424 3.83 10.83 -10.27
CA ALA A 424 5.23 10.44 -10.12
C ALA A 424 5.83 9.85 -11.41
N PHE A 425 5.03 9.13 -12.20
CA PHE A 425 5.46 8.45 -13.41
C PHE A 425 4.53 8.76 -14.60
N PRO A 426 4.66 9.94 -15.23
CA PRO A 426 3.75 10.38 -16.29
C PRO A 426 3.70 9.47 -17.51
N ASP A 427 4.81 8.78 -17.81
CA ASP A 427 4.95 7.95 -19.01
C ASP A 427 4.63 6.47 -18.77
N LYS A 428 4.35 6.07 -17.52
CA LYS A 428 4.01 4.69 -17.20
C LYS A 428 2.51 4.46 -17.27
N PRO A 429 2.06 3.28 -17.75
CA PRO A 429 0.67 2.87 -17.58
C PRO A 429 0.33 2.72 -16.10
N VAL A 430 -0.70 3.43 -15.64
CA VAL A 430 -1.27 3.27 -14.29
C VAL A 430 -2.71 2.79 -14.40
N ILE A 431 -2.98 1.64 -13.81
CA ILE A 431 -4.31 1.00 -13.83
C ILE A 431 -4.88 0.96 -12.42
N HIS A 432 -6.03 1.62 -12.24
CA HIS A 432 -6.82 1.55 -11.02
C HIS A 432 -7.88 0.45 -11.15
N ILE A 433 -7.72 -0.64 -10.41
CA ILE A 433 -8.67 -1.75 -10.38
C ILE A 433 -9.56 -1.62 -9.16
N THR A 434 -10.87 -1.46 -9.38
CA THR A 434 -11.82 -1.13 -8.32
C THR A 434 -13.11 -1.91 -8.45
N GLY A 435 -13.88 -1.98 -7.36
CA GLY A 435 -15.27 -2.44 -7.38
C GLY A 435 -16.21 -1.24 -7.42
N ASP A 436 -17.42 -1.46 -7.93
CA ASP A 436 -18.48 -0.44 -7.99
C ASP A 436 -18.83 0.16 -6.62
N GLY A 437 -18.75 -0.66 -5.55
CA GLY A 437 -18.89 -0.19 -4.16
C GLY A 437 -17.84 0.85 -3.76
N SER A 438 -16.57 0.54 -4.00
CA SER A 438 -15.41 1.35 -3.60
C SER A 438 -15.25 2.59 -4.46
N PHE A 439 -15.43 2.47 -5.77
CA PHE A 439 -15.31 3.60 -6.69
C PHE A 439 -16.28 4.74 -6.35
N HIS A 440 -17.47 4.43 -5.85
CA HIS A 440 -18.40 5.47 -5.39
C HIS A 440 -17.91 6.30 -4.21
N MET A 441 -16.90 5.85 -3.47
CA MET A 441 -16.33 6.63 -2.37
C MET A 441 -15.34 7.71 -2.85
N ASN A 442 -14.80 7.57 -4.07
CA ASN A 442 -13.73 8.44 -4.58
C ASN A 442 -13.92 8.88 -6.05
N LEU A 443 -15.07 8.60 -6.68
CA LEU A 443 -15.36 8.97 -8.07
C LEU A 443 -15.28 10.48 -8.36
N ASN A 444 -15.32 11.32 -7.32
CA ASN A 444 -15.18 12.77 -7.43
C ASN A 444 -13.76 13.16 -7.89
N GLU A 445 -12.75 12.36 -7.58
CA GLU A 445 -11.36 12.63 -7.99
C GLU A 445 -11.13 12.43 -9.50
N LEU A 446 -12.11 11.90 -10.24
CA LEU A 446 -12.05 11.90 -11.70
C LEU A 446 -11.90 13.31 -12.28
N CYS A 447 -12.50 14.33 -11.63
CA CYS A 447 -12.32 15.71 -12.06
C CYS A 447 -10.86 16.18 -11.93
N THR A 448 -10.13 15.70 -10.91
CA THR A 448 -8.72 15.99 -10.72
C THR A 448 -7.88 15.36 -11.82
N SER A 449 -8.10 14.07 -12.12
CA SER A 449 -7.39 13.41 -13.22
C SER A 449 -7.63 14.06 -14.58
N VAL A 450 -8.87 14.51 -14.85
CA VAL A 450 -9.17 15.27 -16.08
C VAL A 450 -8.45 16.63 -16.08
N THR A 451 -8.53 17.38 -14.98
CA THR A 451 -7.92 18.72 -14.85
C THR A 451 -6.42 18.69 -15.10
N TYR A 452 -5.74 17.65 -14.62
CA TYR A 452 -4.29 17.50 -14.75
C TYR A 452 -3.85 16.60 -15.91
N ASN A 453 -4.78 16.14 -16.76
CA ASN A 453 -4.53 15.18 -17.85
C ASN A 453 -3.72 13.96 -17.37
N LEU A 454 -4.16 13.34 -16.28
CA LEU A 454 -3.55 12.11 -15.76
C LEU A 454 -4.20 10.91 -16.47
N PRO A 455 -3.45 10.12 -17.28
CA PRO A 455 -4.00 9.01 -18.06
C PRO A 455 -4.25 7.74 -17.21
N VAL A 456 -4.87 7.90 -16.03
CA VAL A 456 -5.25 6.77 -15.18
C VAL A 456 -6.35 5.96 -15.87
N ILE A 457 -6.11 4.66 -16.07
CA ILE A 457 -7.10 3.72 -16.60
C ILE A 457 -7.80 3.05 -15.43
N THR A 458 -9.06 3.39 -15.20
CA THR A 458 -9.88 2.81 -14.13
C THR A 458 -10.71 1.67 -14.65
N VAL A 459 -10.48 0.46 -14.15
CA VAL A 459 -11.25 -0.74 -14.46
C VAL A 459 -12.15 -1.07 -13.28
N ILE A 460 -13.46 -0.89 -13.48
CA ILE A 460 -14.49 -1.16 -12.47
C ILE A 460 -14.99 -2.59 -12.68
N MET A 461 -14.64 -3.49 -11.77
CA MET A 461 -15.24 -4.82 -11.65
C MET A 461 -16.65 -4.66 -11.05
N ASN A 462 -17.62 -4.40 -11.94
CA ASN A 462 -18.98 -4.06 -11.57
C ASN A 462 -19.84 -5.32 -11.41
N ASN A 463 -20.07 -5.69 -10.16
CA ASN A 463 -20.91 -6.83 -9.78
C ASN A 463 -22.20 -6.39 -9.04
N ASN A 464 -22.46 -5.08 -8.95
CA ASN A 464 -23.61 -4.46 -8.30
C ASN A 464 -23.77 -4.79 -6.80
N VAL A 465 -22.71 -5.28 -6.14
CA VAL A 465 -22.74 -5.73 -4.76
C VAL A 465 -21.47 -5.34 -4.00
N LEU A 466 -21.57 -5.24 -2.67
CA LEU A 466 -20.39 -5.26 -1.80
C LEU A 466 -19.88 -6.69 -1.69
N GLY A 467 -19.25 -7.17 -2.77
CA GLY A 467 -19.00 -8.59 -3.02
C GLY A 467 -18.31 -9.33 -1.88
N ASN A 468 -17.32 -8.72 -1.22
CA ASN A 468 -16.62 -9.37 -0.12
C ASN A 468 -17.56 -9.61 1.07
N VAL A 469 -18.28 -8.58 1.51
CA VAL A 469 -19.26 -8.70 2.60
C VAL A 469 -20.39 -9.66 2.22
N ARG A 470 -20.80 -9.64 0.94
CA ARG A 470 -21.83 -10.54 0.42
C ARG A 470 -21.38 -12.00 0.45
N GLN A 471 -20.15 -12.32 0.07
CA GLN A 471 -19.59 -13.68 0.15
C GLN A 471 -19.64 -14.19 1.60
N TRP A 472 -19.27 -13.37 2.58
CA TRP A 472 -19.38 -13.71 4.00
C TRP A 472 -20.84 -13.95 4.42
N GLN A 473 -21.78 -13.12 3.97
CA GLN A 473 -23.21 -13.32 4.22
C GLN A 473 -23.74 -14.62 3.60
N THR A 474 -23.25 -14.99 2.41
CA THR A 474 -23.57 -16.26 1.74
C THR A 474 -23.09 -17.45 2.56
N MET A 475 -21.84 -17.42 3.03
CA MET A 475 -21.20 -18.57 3.67
C MET A 475 -21.61 -18.76 5.13
N PHE A 476 -21.74 -17.67 5.90
CA PHE A 476 -21.86 -17.74 7.36
C PHE A 476 -23.18 -17.19 7.92
N TYR A 477 -24.02 -16.55 7.09
CA TYR A 477 -25.24 -15.89 7.55
C TYR A 477 -26.47 -16.30 6.74
N GLU A 478 -26.52 -17.55 6.27
CA GLU A 478 -27.70 -18.14 5.61
C GLU A 478 -28.19 -17.33 4.40
N LYS A 479 -27.27 -16.71 3.65
CA LYS A 479 -27.58 -15.89 2.46
C LYS A 479 -28.49 -14.67 2.76
N ARG A 480 -28.46 -14.17 4.00
CA ARG A 480 -29.17 -12.95 4.39
C ARG A 480 -28.38 -11.72 3.95
N TYR A 481 -28.66 -11.24 2.74
CA TYR A 481 -27.96 -10.12 2.11
C TYR A 481 -28.39 -8.76 2.67
N SER A 482 -27.81 -8.36 3.80
CA SER A 482 -28.12 -7.09 4.48
C SER A 482 -27.26 -5.94 3.92
N GLN A 483 -27.87 -5.00 3.19
CA GLN A 483 -27.24 -3.79 2.63
C GLN A 483 -26.00 -4.03 1.74
N THR A 484 -25.88 -5.22 1.17
CA THR A 484 -24.76 -5.60 0.28
C THR A 484 -25.13 -5.62 -1.19
N ASN A 485 -26.40 -5.58 -1.55
CA ASN A 485 -26.83 -5.33 -2.92
C ASN A 485 -27.00 -3.82 -3.10
N LEU A 486 -26.23 -3.22 -4.01
CA LEU A 486 -26.12 -1.77 -4.13
C LEU A 486 -27.27 -1.16 -4.94
N TYR A 487 -27.71 -1.84 -6.00
CA TYR A 487 -28.78 -1.39 -6.92
C TYR A 487 -28.63 0.06 -7.41
N ARG A 488 -27.40 0.60 -7.40
CA ARG A 488 -27.09 1.97 -7.83
C ARG A 488 -27.39 2.11 -9.32
N LYS A 489 -27.84 3.31 -9.72
CA LYS A 489 -28.25 3.62 -11.10
C LYS A 489 -27.21 4.42 -11.88
N THR A 490 -26.02 4.58 -11.31
CA THR A 490 -24.92 5.35 -11.90
C THR A 490 -24.52 4.74 -13.24
N ASP A 491 -24.58 5.55 -14.29
CA ASP A 491 -24.05 5.19 -15.60
C ASP A 491 -22.61 5.69 -15.68
N TYR A 492 -21.64 4.79 -15.49
CA TYR A 492 -20.22 5.15 -15.43
C TYR A 492 -19.69 5.76 -16.73
N ILE A 493 -20.28 5.43 -17.88
CA ILE A 493 -19.88 6.03 -19.16
C ILE A 493 -20.25 7.51 -19.14
N LYS A 494 -21.51 7.82 -18.82
CA LYS A 494 -21.99 9.21 -18.73
C LYS A 494 -21.30 9.98 -17.60
N LEU A 495 -20.98 9.32 -16.50
CA LEU A 495 -20.19 9.91 -15.41
C LEU A 495 -18.81 10.35 -15.91
N ALA A 496 -18.10 9.48 -16.64
CA ALA A 496 -16.81 9.81 -17.22
C ALA A 496 -16.91 11.01 -18.16
N GLU A 497 -17.89 10.99 -19.07
CA GLU A 497 -18.14 12.08 -20.02
C GLU A 497 -18.50 13.40 -19.32
N ALA A 498 -19.30 13.34 -18.24
CA ALA A 498 -19.69 14.52 -17.47
C ALA A 498 -18.49 15.21 -16.80
N PHE A 499 -17.48 14.44 -16.37
CA PHE A 499 -16.23 14.99 -15.86
C PHE A 499 -15.24 15.40 -16.95
N GLY A 500 -15.47 15.05 -18.22
CA GLY A 500 -14.57 15.30 -19.34
C GLY A 500 -13.58 14.18 -19.65
N GLY A 501 -13.73 13.01 -19.01
CA GLY A 501 -12.98 11.80 -19.31
C GLY A 501 -13.65 10.93 -20.38
N ARG A 502 -13.13 9.72 -20.59
CA ARG A 502 -13.70 8.74 -21.52
C ARG A 502 -14.25 7.52 -20.78
N GLY A 503 -15.43 7.06 -21.16
CA GLY A 503 -16.05 5.86 -20.62
C GLY A 503 -16.21 4.74 -21.65
N PHE A 504 -16.01 3.50 -21.22
CA PHE A 504 -16.31 2.27 -21.95
C PHE A 504 -17.11 1.32 -21.07
N ARG A 505 -17.86 0.41 -21.68
CA ARG A 505 -18.46 -0.75 -21.02
C ARG A 505 -17.99 -2.01 -21.72
N ALA A 506 -17.64 -3.02 -20.93
CA ALA A 506 -17.25 -4.34 -21.41
C ALA A 506 -18.10 -5.41 -20.71
N THR A 507 -18.63 -6.34 -21.51
CA THR A 507 -19.45 -7.47 -21.07
C THR A 507 -18.81 -8.83 -21.38
N ASN A 508 -17.73 -8.83 -22.16
CA ASN A 508 -16.89 -9.99 -22.49
C ASN A 508 -15.42 -9.56 -22.66
N ILE A 509 -14.51 -10.54 -22.77
CA ILE A 509 -13.06 -10.29 -22.88
C ILE A 509 -12.67 -9.56 -24.17
N ALA A 510 -13.38 -9.78 -25.29
CA ALA A 510 -13.08 -9.09 -26.54
C ALA A 510 -13.35 -7.58 -26.44
N GLU A 511 -14.47 -7.20 -25.82
CA GLU A 511 -14.81 -5.80 -25.53
C GLU A 511 -13.82 -5.16 -24.55
N LEU A 512 -13.40 -5.89 -23.52
CA LEU A 512 -12.37 -5.42 -22.59
C LEU A 512 -11.04 -5.15 -23.32
N ARG A 513 -10.59 -6.05 -24.19
CA ARG A 513 -9.38 -5.85 -25.00
C ARG A 513 -9.49 -4.61 -25.88
N ALA A 514 -10.63 -4.41 -26.55
CA ALA A 514 -10.86 -3.22 -27.35
C ALA A 514 -10.81 -1.93 -26.52
N ALA A 515 -11.45 -1.93 -25.35
CA ALA A 515 -11.46 -0.78 -24.44
C ALA A 515 -10.05 -0.46 -23.88
N LEU A 516 -9.29 -1.47 -23.46
CA LEU A 516 -7.91 -1.30 -22.99
C LEU A 516 -6.99 -0.81 -24.11
N GLY A 517 -7.16 -1.33 -25.34
CA GLY A 517 -6.38 -0.91 -26.49
C GLY A 517 -6.55 0.58 -26.83
N ASP A 518 -7.78 1.09 -26.73
CA ASP A 518 -8.03 2.53 -26.84
C ASP A 518 -7.43 3.27 -25.63
N ALA A 519 -7.73 2.81 -24.41
CA ALA A 519 -7.33 3.49 -23.17
C ALA A 519 -5.82 3.71 -23.05
N LEU A 520 -5.01 2.71 -23.40
CA LEU A 520 -3.54 2.77 -23.35
C LEU A 520 -2.93 3.77 -24.33
N GLN A 521 -3.69 4.26 -25.33
CA GLN A 521 -3.22 5.26 -26.29
C GLN A 521 -3.67 6.69 -25.94
N ARG A 522 -4.49 6.86 -24.89
CA ARG A 522 -5.04 8.18 -24.52
C ARG A 522 -4.13 8.91 -23.54
N THR A 523 -4.21 10.23 -23.58
CA THR A 523 -3.52 11.14 -22.65
C THR A 523 -4.37 11.58 -21.47
N GLY A 524 -5.65 11.23 -21.43
CA GLY A 524 -6.59 11.57 -20.36
C GLY A 524 -7.20 10.33 -19.71
N PRO A 525 -7.87 10.47 -18.55
CA PRO A 525 -8.35 9.34 -17.77
C PRO A 525 -9.49 8.60 -18.48
N VAL A 526 -9.54 7.29 -18.25
CA VAL A 526 -10.53 6.38 -18.82
C VAL A 526 -11.22 5.60 -17.71
N LEU A 527 -12.55 5.46 -17.78
CA LEU A 527 -13.32 4.48 -17.01
C LEU A 527 -13.74 3.32 -17.92
N ILE A 528 -13.50 2.09 -17.48
CA ILE A 528 -13.96 0.86 -18.12
C ILE A 528 -14.87 0.13 -17.14
N ASP A 529 -16.16 0.12 -17.42
CA ASP A 529 -17.20 -0.58 -16.65
C ASP A 529 -17.28 -2.05 -17.08
N CYS A 530 -16.60 -2.95 -16.36
CA CYS A 530 -16.56 -4.38 -16.64
C CYS A 530 -17.65 -5.11 -15.87
N GLN A 531 -18.64 -5.66 -16.58
CA GLN A 531 -19.72 -6.43 -15.96
C GLN A 531 -19.21 -7.83 -15.58
N ILE A 532 -19.30 -8.18 -14.29
CA ILE A 532 -18.98 -9.52 -13.77
C ILE A 532 -20.14 -10.06 -12.95
N ASP A 533 -20.18 -11.38 -12.71
CA ASP A 533 -21.25 -11.99 -11.92
C ASP A 533 -21.16 -11.60 -10.43
N LYS A 534 -22.33 -11.38 -9.81
CA LYS A 534 -22.48 -10.97 -8.39
C LYS A 534 -22.25 -12.09 -7.38
N ASP A 535 -22.29 -13.34 -7.84
CA ASP A 535 -22.13 -14.55 -7.08
C ASP A 535 -20.71 -15.15 -7.22
N GLU A 536 -19.81 -14.46 -7.94
CA GLU A 536 -18.37 -14.73 -7.93
C GLU A 536 -17.79 -14.76 -6.52
N ARG A 537 -16.82 -15.65 -6.31
CA ARG A 537 -16.17 -15.86 -5.01
C ARG A 537 -14.67 -15.74 -5.13
N VAL A 538 -14.07 -15.20 -4.08
CA VAL A 538 -12.61 -15.29 -3.90
C VAL A 538 -12.34 -16.62 -3.23
N LEU A 539 -11.69 -17.51 -3.98
CA LEU A 539 -11.26 -18.83 -3.54
C LEU A 539 -9.77 -19.01 -3.87
N PRO A 540 -9.04 -19.84 -3.11
CA PRO A 540 -9.49 -20.52 -1.89
C PRO A 540 -9.70 -19.54 -0.72
N MET A 541 -10.31 -20.02 0.37
CA MET A 541 -10.56 -19.24 1.58
C MET A 541 -10.33 -20.06 2.85
N ILE A 542 -9.51 -19.56 3.78
CA ILE A 542 -9.47 -20.03 5.18
C ILE A 542 -10.39 -19.12 6.01
N PRO A 543 -11.48 -19.63 6.62
CA PRO A 543 -12.32 -18.84 7.51
C PRO A 543 -11.54 -18.21 8.67
N ALA A 544 -11.99 -17.06 9.17
CA ALA A 544 -11.33 -16.42 10.31
C ALA A 544 -11.27 -17.35 11.54
N GLY A 545 -10.08 -17.48 12.14
CA GLY A 545 -9.82 -18.40 13.25
C GLY A 545 -9.62 -19.86 12.85
N GLY A 546 -9.83 -20.22 11.59
CA GLY A 546 -9.59 -21.55 11.05
C GLY A 546 -8.12 -21.86 10.78
N THR A 547 -7.85 -23.06 10.27
CA THR A 547 -6.52 -23.54 9.87
C THR A 547 -6.53 -24.05 8.43
N VAL A 548 -5.43 -24.64 7.98
CA VAL A 548 -5.34 -25.29 6.66
C VAL A 548 -6.35 -26.42 6.45
N ASP A 549 -6.90 -26.98 7.54
CA ASP A 549 -7.91 -28.05 7.47
C ASP A 549 -9.31 -27.51 7.17
N ASP A 550 -9.52 -26.20 7.31
CA ASP A 550 -10.80 -25.51 7.10
C ASP A 550 -10.89 -24.81 5.73
N ILE A 551 -9.94 -25.08 4.82
CA ILE A 551 -9.90 -24.44 3.51
C ILE A 551 -11.17 -24.74 2.71
N VAL A 552 -11.79 -23.68 2.21
CA VAL A 552 -12.86 -23.73 1.21
C VAL A 552 -12.24 -23.46 -0.16
N ALA A 553 -12.36 -24.40 -1.09
CA ALA A 553 -11.82 -24.30 -2.45
C ALA A 553 -12.88 -24.43 -3.55
N ASP A 554 -14.14 -24.69 -3.20
CA ASP A 554 -15.29 -24.88 -4.08
C ASP A 554 -16.61 -24.26 -3.57
#